data_AF-A0A2P5Z710-F1
#
_entry.id   AF-A0A2P5Z710-F1
#
_cell.length_a   1.000
_cell.length_b   1.000
_cell.length_c   1.000
_cell.angle_alpha   90.00
_cell.angle_beta   90.00
_cell.angle_gamma   90.00
#
_symmetry.space_group_name_H-M   'P 1'
#
loop_
_entity.id
_entity.type
_entity.pdbx_description
1 polymer ?
#
loop_
_entity_poly.entity_id
_entity_poly.type
_entity_poly.pdbx_seq_one_letter_code
_entity_poly.pdbx_strand_id
1 'polypeptide(L)' 'MRAASTLIPTGTTVAEWRAIEQAATRELQRRTEGAHTAVIALLQAHAAAFSAKQRAQILRRLERGG' A
#
# COMPACT_ATOMS: atom_id res chain seq x y z
N MET A 1 -10.17 -7.44 14.17
CA MET A 1 -11.13 -7.28 13.06
C MET A 1 -11.12 -8.56 12.24
N ARG A 2 -12.25 -9.27 12.15
CA ARG A 2 -12.38 -10.46 11.29
C ARG A 2 -12.32 -9.96 9.84
N ALA A 3 -11.37 -10.43 9.03
CA ALA A 3 -11.46 -10.24 7.59
C ALA A 3 -12.74 -10.94 7.12
N ALA A 4 -13.70 -10.18 6.60
CA ALA A 4 -14.86 -10.76 5.95
C ALA A 4 -14.35 -11.68 4.84
N SER A 5 -14.89 -12.90 4.76
CA SER A 5 -14.54 -13.84 3.71
C SER A 5 -15.15 -13.33 2.40
N THR A 6 -14.44 -12.43 1.73
CA THR A 6 -14.88 -11.87 0.45
C THR A 6 -14.78 -12.97 -0.61
N LEU A 7 -15.91 -13.31 -1.24
CA LEU A 7 -15.91 -14.19 -2.41
C LEU A 7 -14.97 -13.62 -3.46
N ILE A 8 -14.08 -14.46 -3.98
CA ILE A 8 -13.16 -14.07 -5.07
C ILE A 8 -14.00 -13.94 -6.35
N PRO A 9 -14.07 -12.75 -6.98
CA PRO A 9 -14.80 -12.59 -8.23
C PRO A 9 -14.21 -13.50 -9.31
N THR A 10 -15.07 -14.20 -10.05
CA THR A 10 -14.67 -15.06 -11.18
C THR A 10 -15.44 -14.65 -12.42
N GLY A 11 -14.73 -14.44 -13.53
CA GLY A 11 -15.34 -14.15 -14.83
C GLY A 11 -15.61 -15.42 -15.62
N THR A 12 -16.65 -15.41 -16.45
CA THR A 12 -16.96 -16.46 -17.42
C THR A 12 -16.74 -16.01 -18.87
N THR A 13 -16.67 -14.70 -19.10
CA THR A 13 -16.36 -14.09 -20.40
C THR A 13 -15.07 -13.26 -20.35
N VAL A 14 -14.49 -13.00 -21.52
CA VAL A 14 -13.30 -12.13 -21.65
C VAL A 14 -13.56 -10.72 -21.11
N ALA A 15 -14.77 -10.19 -21.33
CA ALA A 15 -15.15 -8.86 -20.83
C ALA A 15 -15.19 -8.81 -19.29
N GLU A 16 -15.75 -9.85 -18.66
CA GLU A 16 -15.78 -9.97 -17.20
C GLU A 16 -14.37 -10.10 -16.61
N TRP A 17 -13.49 -10.89 -17.23
CA TRP A 17 -12.10 -10.99 -16.79
C TRP A 17 -11.36 -9.66 -16.85
N ARG A 18 -11.54 -8.90 -17.93
CA ARG A 18 -10.95 -7.55 -18.05
C ARG A 18 -11.49 -6.59 -16.99
N ALA A 19 -12.78 -6.66 -16.67
CA ALA A 19 -13.38 -5.83 -15.62
C ALA A 19 -12.81 -6.18 -14.23
N ILE A 20 -12.63 -7.48 -13.94
CA ILE A 20 -12.01 -7.97 -12.70
C ILE A 20 -10.56 -7.49 -12.60
N GLU A 21 -9.78 -7.63 -13.68
CA GLU A 21 -8.39 -7.18 -13.72
C GLU A 21 -8.28 -5.68 -13.41
N GLN A 22 -9.07 -4.85 -14.09
CA GLN A 22 -9.09 -3.40 -13.83
C GLN A 22 -9.49 -3.06 -12.39
N ALA A 23 -10.47 -3.76 -11.83
CA ALA A 23 -10.87 -3.57 -10.45
C ALA A 23 -9.76 -3.98 -9.46
N ALA A 24 -9.08 -5.10 -9.73
CA ALA A 24 -7.95 -5.58 -8.94
C ALA A 24 -6.77 -4.61 -8.99
N THR A 25 -6.44 -4.05 -10.17
CA THR A 25 -5.39 -3.03 -10.32
C THR A 25 -5.71 -1.79 -9.50
N ARG A 26 -6.95 -1.27 -9.57
CA ARG A 26 -7.36 -0.11 -8.77
C ARG A 26 -7.28 -0.38 -7.27
N GLU A 27 -7.72 -1.55 -6.83
CA GLU A 27 -7.66 -1.92 -5.41
C GLU A 27 -6.22 -2.11 -4.93
N LEU A 28 -5.35 -2.69 -5.75
CA LEU A 28 -3.92 -2.82 -5.46
C LEU A 28 -3.28 -1.43 -5.31
N GLN A 29 -3.56 -0.51 -6.24
CA GLN A 29 -3.08 0.87 -6.15
C GLN A 29 -3.56 1.54 -4.86
N ARG A 30 -4.87 1.51 -4.58
CA ARG A 30 -5.45 2.11 -3.37
C ARG A 30 -4.82 1.56 -2.09
N ARG A 31 -4.60 0.24 -2.02
CA ARG A 31 -3.93 -0.39 -0.85
C ARG A 31 -2.47 0.01 -0.75
N THR A 32 -1.78 0.15 -1.87
CA THR A 32 -0.38 0.56 -1.92
C THR A 32 -0.22 1.99 -1.41
N GLU A 33 -1.06 2.91 -1.86
CA GLU A 33 -1.11 4.30 -1.38
C GLU A 33 -1.44 4.39 0.11
N GLY A 34 -2.43 3.60 0.56
CA GLY A 34 -2.80 3.51 1.98
C GLY A 34 -1.65 2.96 2.85
N ALA A 35 -0.97 1.91 2.41
CA ALA A 35 0.17 1.34 3.11
C ALA A 35 1.35 2.32 3.15
N HIS A 36 1.65 2.99 2.05
CA HIS A 36 2.71 4.01 1.98
C HIS A 36 2.44 5.14 2.99
N THR A 37 1.21 5.66 3.01
CA THR A 37 0.78 6.70 3.95
C THR A 37 0.93 6.24 5.40
N ALA A 38 0.51 5.01 5.72
CA ALA A 38 0.61 4.45 7.06
C ALA A 38 2.08 4.30 7.51
N VAL A 39 2.97 3.87 6.61
CA VAL A 39 4.42 3.77 6.88
C VAL A 39 5.01 5.15 7.19
N ILE A 40 4.69 6.17 6.39
CA ILE A 40 5.17 7.53 6.63
C ILE A 40 4.68 8.04 7.98
N ALA A 41 3.38 7.88 8.28
CA ALA A 41 2.80 8.31 9.55
C ALA A 41 3.49 7.64 10.74
N LEU A 42 3.79 6.34 10.65
CA LEU A 42 4.52 5.61 11.70
C LEU A 42 5.94 6.14 11.89
N LEU A 43 6.66 6.37 10.79
CA LEU A 43 8.03 6.90 10.83
C LEU A 43 8.07 8.32 11.43
N GLN A 44 7.06 9.14 11.14
CA GLN A 44 6.93 10.48 11.72
C GLN A 44 6.57 10.43 13.21
N ALA A 45 5.59 9.61 13.59
CA ALA A 45 5.16 9.46 14.98
C ALA A 45 6.29 9.00 15.91
N HIS A 46 7.20 8.15 15.41
CA HIS A 46 8.33 7.63 16.17
C HIS A 46 9.68 8.26 15.81
N ALA A 47 9.69 9.41 15.12
CA ALA A 47 10.91 10.05 14.63
C ALA A 47 11.93 10.37 15.75
N ALA A 48 11.44 10.66 16.96
CA ALA A 48 12.25 10.93 18.13
C ALA A 48 13.01 9.70 18.66
N ALA A 49 12.51 8.48 18.41
CA ALA A 49 13.16 7.23 18.81
C ALA A 49 14.34 6.85 17.91
N PHE A 50 14.49 7.50 16.76
CA PHE A 50 15.58 7.24 15.83
C PHE A 50 16.83 8.07 16.16
N SER A 51 18.00 7.51 15.96
CA SER A 51 19.25 8.29 15.91
C SER A 51 19.28 9.21 14.67
N ALA A 52 20.15 10.22 14.70
CA ALA A 52 20.35 11.11 13.55
C ALA A 52 20.74 10.34 12.27
N LYS A 53 21.58 9.30 12.40
CA LYS A 53 21.99 8.43 11.29
C LYS A 53 20.80 7.67 10.70
N GLN A 54 19.93 7.11 11.55
CA GLN A 54 18.73 6.40 11.11
C GLN A 54 17.75 7.33 10.41
N ARG A 55 17.49 8.53 10.96
CA ARG A 55 16.65 9.54 10.30
C ARG A 55 17.17 9.91 8.91
N ALA A 56 18.46 10.19 8.78
CA ALA A 56 19.06 10.52 7.49
C ALA A 56 18.94 9.37 6.46
N GLN A 57 19.04 8.10 6.90
CA GLN A 57 18.86 6.96 6.02
C GLN A 57 17.39 6.75 5.62
N ILE A 58 16.45 6.97 6.54
CA ILE A 58 15.02 6.89 6.27
C ILE A 58 14.63 7.95 5.22
N LEU A 59 15.04 9.20 5.41
CA LEU A 59 14.77 10.29 4.46
C LEU A 59 15.29 9.95 3.05
N ARG A 60 16.54 9.49 2.93
CA ARG A 60 17.10 9.05 1.64
C ARG A 60 16.33 7.92 0.97
N ARG A 61 15.70 7.03 1.75
CA ARG A 61 14.88 5.94 1.20
C ARG A 61 13.52 6.43 0.74
N LEU A 62 12.93 7.38 1.46
CA LEU A 62 11.67 8.01 1.08
C LEU A 62 11.84 8.84 -0.21
N GLU A 63 12.95 9.57 -0.34
CA GLU A 63 13.26 10.36 -1.55
C GLU A 63 13.49 9.53 -2.82
N ARG A 64 13.91 8.27 -2.69
CA ARG A 64 14.14 7.37 -3.85
C ARG A 64 12.92 6.54 -4.24
N GLY A 65 11.94 6.43 -3.36
CA GLY A 65 10.75 5.60 -3.53
C GLY A 65 9.46 6.39 -3.79
N GLY A 66 9.58 7.71 -3.98
CA GLY A 66 8.51 8.60 -4.44
C GLY A 66 8.65 8.93 -5.92
#